data_AF-A0A225DSL2-F1
#
_entry.id   AF-A0A225DSL2-F1
#
_cell.length_a   1.000
_cell.length_b   1.000
_cell.length_c   1.000
_cell.angle_alpha   90.00
_cell.angle_beta   90.00
_cell.angle_gamma   90.00
#
_symmetry.space_group_name_H-M   'P 1'
#
loop_
_entity.id
_entity.type
_entity.pdbx_description
1 polymer ?
#
loop_
_entity_poly.entity_id
_entity_poly.type
_entity_poly.pdbx_seq_one_letter_code
_entity_poly.pdbx_strand_id
1 'polypeptide(L)'
;MPPLTSDAGLLPVRPFDERIGWTTRFADALDDPRNPARIDHSFRDMIRVRVYGILAGYFDQNDHDTLRTDPVFKLLADRSPDADDLASQPTLSRFENPIRIPSLIRLRDVFVDQFIASFAEPPVTLTFDLDAVDDPTHGNQQRTLFHGYYEQYQYLPLVVTCANTDDLVMLNFAARDSGRVPRR
;
A
#
# COMPACT_ATOMS: atom_id res chain seq x y z
N MET A 1 -33.57 -2.11 3.64
CA MET A 1 -32.80 -1.67 4.83
C MET A 1 -31.39 -1.45 4.33
N PRO A 2 -30.77 -0.26 4.53
CA PRO A 2 -29.38 -0.08 4.15
C PRO A 2 -28.53 -1.12 4.90
N PRO A 3 -27.50 -1.70 4.26
CA PRO A 3 -26.65 -2.69 4.90
C PRO A 3 -26.04 -2.11 6.18
N LEU A 4 -26.09 -2.89 7.26
CA LEU A 4 -25.49 -2.53 8.54
C LEU A 4 -23.97 -2.70 8.42
N THR A 5 -23.22 -1.68 8.81
CA THR A 5 -21.75 -1.69 8.78
C THR A 5 -21.16 -1.97 10.16
N SER A 6 -20.06 -2.72 10.23
CA SER A 6 -19.23 -2.89 11.43
C SER A 6 -18.02 -1.94 11.46
N ASP A 7 -17.79 -1.18 10.38
CA ASP A 7 -16.52 -0.50 10.12
C ASP A 7 -16.53 1.00 10.44
N ALA A 8 -17.51 1.46 11.21
CA ALA A 8 -17.63 2.86 11.62
C ALA A 8 -16.37 3.39 12.36
N GLY A 9 -15.55 2.50 12.92
CA GLY A 9 -14.24 2.83 13.51
C GLY A 9 -13.23 3.41 12.52
N LEU A 10 -13.42 3.23 11.21
CA LEU A 10 -12.57 3.83 10.17
C LEU A 10 -12.92 5.28 9.86
N LEU A 11 -14.07 5.80 10.29
CA LEU A 11 -14.49 7.18 9.99
C LEU A 11 -13.44 8.25 10.34
N PRO A 12 -12.67 8.14 11.45
CA PRO A 12 -11.59 9.09 11.77
C PRO A 12 -10.34 8.94 10.89
N VAL A 13 -10.15 7.80 10.22
CA VAL A 13 -8.96 7.52 9.39
C VAL A 13 -8.95 8.42 8.16
N ARG A 14 -10.11 8.65 7.54
CA ARG A 14 -10.23 9.52 6.37
C ARG A 14 -9.78 10.96 6.61
N PRO A 15 -10.34 11.72 7.58
CA PRO A 15 -9.89 13.10 7.81
C PRO A 15 -8.42 13.16 8.25
N PHE A 16 -7.92 12.11 8.91
CA PHE A 16 -6.49 11.99 9.21
C PHE A 16 -5.65 11.87 7.93
N ASP A 17 -6.00 10.94 7.03
CA ASP A 17 -5.37 10.77 5.71
C ASP A 17 -5.44 12.04 4.86
N GLU A 18 -6.59 12.72 4.83
CA GLU A 18 -6.76 14.00 4.11
C GLU A 18 -5.85 15.09 4.66
N ARG A 19 -5.65 15.14 5.99
CA ARG A 19 -4.77 16.10 6.64
C ARG A 19 -3.30 15.87 6.30
N ILE A 20 -2.86 14.61 6.22
CA ILE A 20 -1.46 14.27 5.90
C ILE A 20 -1.22 14.10 4.38
N GLY A 21 -2.28 13.97 3.59
CA GLY A 21 -2.25 13.82 2.14
C GLY A 21 -1.70 12.47 1.65
N TRP A 22 -1.71 11.43 2.47
CA TRP A 22 -0.94 10.21 2.19
C TRP A 22 -1.47 9.43 0.99
N THR A 23 -2.76 9.08 0.93
CA THR A 23 -3.32 8.35 -0.22
C THR A 23 -3.25 9.14 -1.52
N THR A 24 -3.22 10.48 -1.45
CA THR A 24 -3.07 11.35 -2.62
C THR A 24 -1.64 11.27 -3.15
N ARG A 25 -0.63 11.48 -2.30
CA ARG A 25 0.79 11.35 -2.69
C ARG A 25 1.13 9.93 -3.14
N PHE A 26 0.52 8.92 -2.52
CA PHE A 26 0.63 7.53 -2.96
C PHE A 26 0.14 7.40 -4.41
N ALA A 27 -1.08 7.87 -4.70
CA ALA A 27 -1.65 7.79 -6.04
C ALA A 27 -0.81 8.55 -7.07
N ASP A 28 -0.30 9.73 -6.72
CA ASP A 28 0.56 10.55 -7.59
C ASP A 28 1.91 9.87 -7.89
N ALA A 29 2.40 9.03 -6.98
CA ALA A 29 3.61 8.24 -7.20
C ALA A 29 3.40 7.07 -8.18
N LEU A 30 2.16 6.67 -8.48
CA LEU A 30 1.85 5.59 -9.41
C LEU A 30 1.60 6.11 -10.83
N ASP A 31 1.96 5.30 -11.84
CA ASP A 31 1.59 5.59 -13.22
C ASP A 31 0.22 4.95 -13.51
N ASP A 32 -0.83 5.77 -13.72
CA ASP A 32 -2.12 5.29 -14.24
C ASP A 32 -2.14 5.40 -15.78
N PRO A 33 -1.95 4.30 -16.53
CA PRO A 33 -1.95 4.35 -17.99
C PRO A 33 -3.36 4.42 -18.60
N ARG A 34 -4.41 4.37 -17.77
CA ARG A 34 -5.80 4.30 -18.24
C ARG A 34 -6.26 5.68 -18.71
N ASN A 35 -7.25 5.71 -19.60
CA ASN A 35 -7.85 6.96 -20.04
C ASN A 35 -8.81 7.49 -18.95
N PRO A 36 -8.61 8.70 -18.40
CA PRO A 36 -9.47 9.26 -17.35
C PRO A 36 -10.95 9.39 -17.73
N ALA A 37 -11.27 9.51 -19.03
CA ALA A 37 -12.65 9.57 -19.52
C ALA A 37 -13.34 8.19 -19.61
N ARG A 38 -12.64 7.11 -19.27
CA ARG A 38 -13.12 5.72 -19.40
C ARG A 38 -12.94 4.91 -18.11
N ILE A 39 -12.85 5.60 -16.97
CA ILE A 39 -12.72 4.97 -15.66
C ILE A 39 -13.84 5.45 -14.73
N ASP A 40 -14.40 4.51 -13.97
CA ASP A 40 -15.38 4.81 -12.90
C ASP A 40 -14.70 5.00 -11.54
N HIS A 41 -13.44 4.58 -11.42
CA HIS A 41 -12.65 4.59 -10.18
C HIS A 41 -11.24 5.13 -10.41
N SER A 42 -10.91 6.19 -9.70
CA SER A 42 -9.56 6.75 -9.68
C SER A 42 -8.58 5.81 -8.96
N PHE A 43 -7.28 5.93 -9.23
CA PHE A 43 -6.26 5.22 -8.43
C PHE A 43 -6.35 5.60 -6.95
N ARG A 44 -6.57 6.88 -6.63
CA ARG A 44 -6.75 7.36 -5.25
C ARG A 44 -7.90 6.64 -4.55
N ASP A 45 -9.07 6.49 -5.20
CA ASP A 45 -10.23 5.79 -4.63
C ASP A 45 -9.87 4.32 -4.33
N MET A 46 -9.24 3.64 -5.30
CA MET A 46 -8.87 2.22 -5.17
C MET A 46 -7.79 2.01 -4.10
N ILE A 47 -6.76 2.87 -4.06
CA ILE A 47 -5.73 2.86 -3.00
C ILE A 47 -6.39 3.04 -1.64
N ARG A 48 -7.24 4.06 -1.50
CA ARG A 48 -7.89 4.37 -0.23
C ARG A 48 -8.71 3.20 0.27
N VAL A 49 -9.54 2.60 -0.60
CA VAL A 49 -10.35 1.44 -0.25
C VAL A 49 -9.48 0.26 0.15
N ARG A 50 -8.39 -0.04 -0.58
CA ARG A 50 -7.46 -1.13 -0.23
C ARG A 50 -6.76 -0.91 1.09
N VAL A 51 -6.18 0.27 1.29
CA VAL A 51 -5.46 0.65 2.50
C VAL A 51 -6.39 0.60 3.72
N TYR A 52 -7.58 1.17 3.61
CA TYR A 52 -8.52 1.18 4.74
C TYR A 52 -9.11 -0.22 5.01
N GLY A 53 -9.28 -1.04 3.97
CA GLY A 53 -9.58 -2.46 4.10
C GLY A 53 -8.53 -3.17 4.95
N ILE A 54 -7.24 -3.01 4.61
CA ILE A 54 -6.11 -3.55 5.38
C ILE A 54 -6.14 -3.07 6.84
N LEU A 55 -6.40 -1.79 7.09
CA LEU A 55 -6.51 -1.25 8.45
C LEU A 55 -7.67 -1.85 9.26
N ALA A 56 -8.77 -2.22 8.59
CA ALA A 56 -9.89 -2.92 9.21
C ALA A 56 -9.74 -4.46 9.23
N GLY A 57 -8.62 -5.00 8.74
CA GLY A 57 -8.35 -6.45 8.73
C GLY A 57 -8.83 -7.20 7.48
N TYR A 58 -9.28 -6.48 6.45
CA TYR A 58 -9.69 -7.02 5.15
C TYR A 58 -8.51 -7.00 4.17
N PHE A 59 -7.58 -7.94 4.36
CA PHE A 59 -6.36 -8.01 3.56
C PHE A 59 -6.62 -8.56 2.16
N ASP A 60 -7.53 -9.52 2.06
CA ASP A 60 -7.79 -10.25 0.84
C ASP A 60 -8.61 -9.41 -0.15
N GLN A 61 -8.25 -9.48 -1.44
CA GLN A 61 -8.97 -8.68 -2.44
C GLN A 61 -10.44 -9.09 -2.61
N ASN A 62 -10.80 -10.34 -2.28
CA ASN A 62 -12.18 -10.82 -2.40
C ASN A 62 -13.11 -10.23 -1.32
N ASP A 63 -12.58 -9.78 -0.17
CA ASP A 63 -13.36 -9.03 0.82
C ASP A 63 -14.02 -7.79 0.19
N HIS A 64 -13.34 -7.18 -0.79
CA HIS A 64 -13.83 -6.00 -1.47
C HIS A 64 -15.04 -6.23 -2.38
N ASP A 65 -15.40 -7.48 -2.71
CA ASP A 65 -16.67 -7.75 -3.37
C ASP A 65 -17.87 -7.51 -2.43
N THR A 66 -17.66 -7.65 -1.11
CA THR A 66 -18.64 -7.26 -0.09
C THR A 66 -18.51 -5.76 0.23
N LEU A 67 -17.28 -5.30 0.55
CA LEU A 67 -17.04 -3.92 0.98
C LEU A 67 -17.40 -2.87 -0.06
N ARG A 68 -17.45 -3.22 -1.36
CA ARG A 68 -17.82 -2.26 -2.42
C ARG A 68 -19.22 -1.68 -2.28
N THR A 69 -20.10 -2.37 -1.56
CA THR A 69 -21.47 -1.93 -1.28
C THR A 69 -21.65 -1.35 0.12
N ASP A 70 -20.62 -1.44 0.98
CA ASP A 70 -20.69 -0.96 2.36
C ASP A 70 -20.78 0.57 2.41
N PRO A 71 -21.73 1.14 3.19
CA PRO A 71 -21.97 2.57 3.20
C PRO A 71 -20.82 3.37 3.83
N VAL A 72 -20.08 2.81 4.79
CA VAL A 72 -18.91 3.46 5.39
C VAL A 72 -17.74 3.45 4.42
N PHE A 73 -17.47 2.33 3.74
CA PHE A 73 -16.42 2.30 2.72
C PHE A 73 -16.70 3.27 1.57
N LYS A 74 -17.96 3.42 1.13
CA LYS A 74 -18.35 4.45 0.16
C LYS A 74 -18.03 5.86 0.67
N LEU A 75 -18.40 6.17 1.90
CA LEU A 75 -18.10 7.46 2.54
C LEU A 75 -16.60 7.73 2.68
N LEU A 76 -15.81 6.70 2.97
CA LEU A 76 -14.36 6.80 3.07
C LEU A 76 -13.76 7.15 1.69
N ALA A 77 -14.30 6.58 0.61
CA ALA A 77 -13.89 6.83 -0.77
C ALA A 77 -14.55 8.05 -1.44
N ASP A 78 -14.98 9.05 -0.66
CA ASP A 78 -15.61 10.28 -1.17
C ASP A 78 -16.94 10.05 -1.94
N ARG A 79 -17.67 8.98 -1.63
CA ARG A 79 -18.99 8.67 -2.24
C ARG A 79 -20.11 8.69 -1.21
N SER A 80 -21.30 9.08 -1.63
CA SER A 80 -22.49 8.92 -0.76
C SER A 80 -22.81 7.44 -0.55
N PRO A 81 -23.44 7.05 0.57
CA PRO A 81 -23.86 5.67 0.82
C PRO A 81 -24.71 5.07 -0.31
N ASP A 82 -25.55 5.89 -0.93
CA ASP A 82 -26.44 5.50 -2.03
C ASP A 82 -25.82 5.62 -3.43
N ALA A 83 -24.54 6.02 -3.51
CA ALA A 83 -23.83 6.10 -4.80
C ALA A 83 -23.56 4.70 -5.38
N ASP A 84 -23.10 4.69 -6.63
CA ASP A 84 -22.60 3.48 -7.27
C ASP A 84 -21.50 2.81 -6.43
N ASP A 85 -21.45 1.49 -6.55
CA ASP A 85 -20.51 0.66 -5.82
C ASP A 85 -19.05 1.04 -6.09
N LEU A 86 -18.18 0.71 -5.14
CA LEU A 86 -16.73 0.87 -5.30
C LEU A 86 -16.17 -0.19 -6.26
N ALA A 87 -14.87 -0.07 -6.54
CA ALA A 87 -14.14 -1.03 -7.36
C ALA A 87 -14.28 -2.46 -6.81
N SER A 88 -14.71 -3.36 -7.68
CA SER A 88 -14.79 -4.80 -7.40
C SER A 88 -13.42 -5.46 -7.32
N GLN A 89 -13.34 -6.69 -6.80
CA GLN A 89 -12.12 -7.50 -6.75
C GLN A 89 -11.35 -7.52 -8.10
N PRO A 90 -11.96 -7.84 -9.25
CA PRO A 90 -11.22 -7.89 -10.52
C PRO A 90 -10.80 -6.51 -11.02
N THR A 91 -11.43 -5.43 -10.55
CA THR A 91 -11.01 -4.05 -10.85
C THR A 91 -9.76 -3.69 -10.05
N LEU A 92 -9.75 -4.02 -8.75
CA LEU A 92 -8.60 -3.85 -7.86
C LEU A 92 -7.40 -4.69 -8.30
N SER A 93 -7.62 -5.93 -8.74
CA SER A 93 -6.57 -6.78 -9.30
C SER A 93 -5.93 -6.16 -10.55
N ARG A 94 -6.72 -5.58 -11.45
CA ARG A 94 -6.19 -4.86 -12.63
C ARG A 94 -5.47 -3.56 -12.27
N PHE A 95 -5.79 -2.97 -11.13
CA PHE A 95 -5.10 -1.80 -10.59
C PHE A 95 -3.72 -2.15 -10.02
N GLU A 96 -3.60 -3.26 -9.28
CA GLU A 96 -2.33 -3.65 -8.63
C GLU A 96 -1.31 -4.25 -9.62
N ASN A 97 -1.77 -5.02 -10.61
CA ASN A 97 -0.90 -5.70 -11.60
C ASN A 97 0.02 -4.80 -12.46
N PRO A 98 -0.36 -3.59 -12.92
CA PRO A 98 0.50 -2.75 -13.76
C PRO A 98 1.57 -1.99 -12.98
N ILE A 99 1.62 -2.05 -11.65
CA ILE A 99 2.57 -1.30 -10.83
C ILE A 99 3.99 -1.79 -11.11
N ARG A 100 4.90 -0.87 -11.46
CA ARG A 100 6.29 -1.18 -11.84
C ARG A 100 7.29 -0.68 -10.79
N ILE A 101 8.51 -1.20 -10.85
CA ILE A 101 9.63 -0.79 -9.98
C ILE A 101 9.83 0.75 -9.93
N PRO A 102 9.76 1.51 -11.05
CA PRO A 102 9.88 2.97 -10.97
C PRO A 102 8.79 3.62 -10.10
N SER A 103 7.55 3.13 -10.14
CA SER A 103 6.48 3.60 -9.26
C SER A 103 6.75 3.24 -7.81
N LEU A 104 7.31 2.06 -7.52
CA LEU A 104 7.70 1.66 -6.17
C LEU A 104 8.86 2.52 -5.62
N ILE A 105 9.79 2.94 -6.48
CA ILE A 105 10.86 3.89 -6.09
C ILE A 105 10.26 5.24 -5.73
N ARG A 106 9.35 5.79 -6.55
CA ARG A 106 8.68 7.05 -6.23
C ARG A 106 7.83 6.94 -4.95
N LEU A 107 7.17 5.80 -4.75
CA LEU A 107 6.40 5.55 -3.54
C LEU A 107 7.29 5.50 -2.29
N ARG A 108 8.50 4.93 -2.40
CA ARG A 108 9.51 4.99 -1.34
C ARG A 108 9.87 6.44 -1.01
N ASP A 109 10.05 7.27 -2.04
CA ASP A 109 10.38 8.69 -1.85
C ASP A 109 9.24 9.43 -1.13
N VAL A 110 7.97 9.06 -1.35
CA VAL A 110 6.81 9.60 -0.58
C VAL A 110 6.94 9.32 0.93
N PHE A 111 7.41 8.13 1.33
CA PHE A 111 7.63 7.81 2.75
C PHE A 111 8.79 8.64 3.33
N VAL A 112 9.88 8.81 2.58
CA VAL A 112 11.01 9.64 2.99
C VAL A 112 10.60 11.10 3.14
N ASP A 113 9.85 11.65 2.18
CA ASP A 113 9.35 13.02 2.24
C ASP A 113 8.42 13.23 3.43
N GLN A 114 7.55 12.25 3.73
CA GLN A 114 6.66 12.29 4.89
C GLN A 114 7.45 12.27 6.21
N PHE A 115 8.50 11.45 6.30
CA PHE A 115 9.40 11.41 7.45
C PHE A 115 10.14 12.73 7.62
N ILE A 116 10.71 13.31 6.56
CA ILE A 116 11.38 14.62 6.64
C ILE A 116 10.39 15.69 7.09
N ALA A 117 9.16 15.67 6.59
CA ALA A 117 8.12 16.63 6.95
C ALA A 117 7.56 16.44 8.37
N SER A 118 7.86 15.35 9.08
CA SER A 118 7.42 15.16 10.47
C SER A 118 8.22 16.03 11.46
N PHE A 119 9.39 16.52 11.07
CA PHE A 119 10.22 17.40 11.88
C PHE A 119 9.86 18.88 11.70
N ALA A 120 9.61 19.58 12.81
CA ALA A 120 9.42 21.04 12.79
C ALA A 120 10.73 21.80 12.48
N GLU A 121 11.87 21.26 12.93
CA GLU A 121 13.20 21.78 12.67
C GLU A 121 14.14 20.62 12.31
N PRO A 122 15.13 20.81 11.42
CA PRO A 122 16.05 19.75 11.04
C PRO A 122 16.81 19.16 12.26
N PRO A 123 16.74 17.83 12.47
CA PRO A 123 17.45 17.20 13.57
C PRO A 123 18.97 17.19 13.32
N VAL A 124 19.76 17.33 14.38
CA VAL A 124 21.23 17.29 14.30
C VAL A 124 21.75 15.86 14.11
N THR A 125 21.04 14.88 14.69
CA THR A 125 21.39 13.46 14.65
C THR A 125 20.12 12.63 14.48
N LEU A 126 20.20 11.59 13.65
CA LEU A 126 19.17 10.58 13.49
C LEU A 126 19.80 9.20 13.62
N THR A 127 19.10 8.29 14.29
CA THR A 127 19.42 6.87 14.37
C THR A 127 18.36 6.08 13.61
N PHE A 128 18.81 5.18 12.73
CA PHE A 128 17.93 4.34 11.93
C PHE A 128 18.14 2.87 12.25
N ASP A 129 17.04 2.17 12.47
CA ASP A 129 17.01 0.71 12.58
C ASP A 129 16.68 0.14 11.20
N LEU A 130 17.42 -0.91 10.82
CA LEU A 130 17.34 -1.54 9.51
C LEU A 130 16.99 -3.01 9.72
N ASP A 131 15.71 -3.32 9.64
CA ASP A 131 15.19 -4.65 9.93
C ASP A 131 14.68 -5.34 8.67
N ALA A 132 15.16 -6.55 8.44
CA ALA A 132 14.65 -7.41 7.38
C ALA A 132 13.52 -8.29 7.92
N VAL A 133 12.42 -8.39 7.19
CA VAL A 133 11.27 -9.22 7.54
C VAL A 133 11.16 -10.36 6.54
N ASP A 134 10.90 -11.58 7.01
CA ASP A 134 10.59 -12.69 6.12
C ASP A 134 9.15 -12.59 5.59
N ASP A 135 8.98 -12.77 4.29
CA ASP A 135 7.68 -12.88 3.64
C ASP A 135 7.64 -14.18 2.80
N PRO A 136 7.22 -15.30 3.42
CA PRO A 136 7.21 -16.61 2.78
C PRO A 136 6.42 -16.61 1.48
N THR A 137 7.00 -17.22 0.45
CA THR A 137 6.32 -17.39 -0.84
C THR A 137 5.74 -18.79 -0.98
N HIS A 138 4.67 -18.90 -1.76
CA HIS A 138 3.96 -20.14 -2.02
C HIS A 138 3.86 -20.42 -3.53
N GLY A 139 4.01 -21.68 -3.91
CA GLY A 139 3.96 -22.10 -5.31
C GLY A 139 5.09 -21.48 -6.15
N ASN A 140 4.74 -20.92 -7.31
CA ASN A 140 5.69 -20.37 -8.28
C ASN A 140 5.62 -18.84 -8.36
N GLN A 141 5.49 -18.16 -7.22
CA GLN A 141 5.50 -16.70 -7.18
C GLN A 141 6.77 -16.13 -7.81
N GLN A 142 6.61 -15.06 -8.59
CA GLN A 142 7.71 -14.47 -9.36
C GLN A 142 8.77 -13.88 -8.44
N ARG A 143 10.05 -13.97 -8.84
CA ARG A 143 11.19 -13.38 -8.11
C ARG A 143 11.40 -13.91 -6.68
N THR A 144 10.78 -15.03 -6.33
CA THR A 144 11.12 -15.74 -5.09
C THR A 144 12.56 -16.24 -5.11
N LEU A 145 13.24 -16.14 -3.97
CA LEU A 145 14.59 -16.65 -3.77
C LEU A 145 14.65 -17.47 -2.47
N PHE A 146 15.47 -18.53 -2.47
CA PHE A 146 15.72 -19.30 -1.26
C PHE A 146 16.62 -18.51 -0.30
N HIS A 147 16.23 -18.46 0.98
CA HIS A 147 16.99 -17.80 2.03
C HIS A 147 17.53 -18.80 3.05
N GLY A 148 18.86 -18.88 3.19
CA GLY A 148 19.53 -19.92 3.98
C GLY A 148 19.27 -19.87 5.49
N TYR A 149 19.11 -18.69 6.08
CA TYR A 149 18.84 -18.57 7.53
C TYR A 149 17.43 -19.07 7.92
N TYR A 150 16.43 -18.78 7.09
CA TYR A 150 15.03 -19.18 7.33
C TYR A 150 14.70 -20.55 6.70
N GLU A 151 15.64 -21.11 5.93
CA GLU A 151 15.47 -22.36 5.17
C GLU A 151 14.21 -22.41 4.30
N GLN A 152 13.77 -21.27 3.76
CA GLN A 152 12.53 -21.14 3.00
C GLN A 152 12.67 -20.24 1.77
N TYR A 153 11.74 -20.39 0.82
CA TYR A 153 11.58 -19.49 -0.32
C TYR A 153 10.74 -18.29 0.08
N GLN A 154 11.26 -17.07 -0.08
CA GLN A 154 10.63 -15.88 0.45
C GLN A 154 11.01 -14.61 -0.33
N TYR A 155 10.25 -13.55 -0.11
CA TYR A 155 10.76 -12.20 -0.24
C TYR A 155 11.43 -11.79 1.08
N LEU A 156 12.34 -10.81 1.01
CA LEU A 156 12.99 -10.25 2.19
C LEU A 156 12.95 -8.72 2.13
N PRO A 157 11.78 -8.11 2.41
CA PRO A 157 11.67 -6.66 2.51
C PRO A 157 12.54 -6.12 3.65
N LEU A 158 13.19 -4.98 3.41
CA LEU A 158 13.92 -4.22 4.41
C LEU A 158 13.05 -3.03 4.85
N VAL A 159 12.75 -2.97 6.13
CA VAL A 159 12.04 -1.88 6.80
C VAL A 159 13.08 -0.97 7.46
N VAL A 160 12.98 0.33 7.19
CA VAL A 160 13.84 1.33 7.84
C VAL A 160 12.97 2.22 8.70
N THR A 161 13.25 2.26 9.99
CA THR A 161 12.55 3.09 10.98
C THR A 161 13.52 4.05 11.66
N CYS A 162 12.99 5.13 12.23
CA CYS A 162 13.79 6.08 12.99
C CYS A 162 13.61 5.87 14.50
N ALA A 163 14.65 5.42 15.19
CA ALA A 163 14.63 5.16 16.63
C ALA A 163 14.32 6.41 17.49
N ASN A 164 14.48 7.62 16.93
CA ASN A 164 14.20 8.87 17.63
C ASN A 164 12.71 9.25 17.64
N THR A 165 11.94 8.73 16.69
CA THR A 165 10.55 9.16 16.42
C THR A 165 9.56 8.01 16.34
N ASP A 166 10.05 6.77 16.24
CA ASP A 166 9.29 5.57 15.90
C ASP A 166 8.59 5.64 14.53
N ASP A 167 8.98 6.60 13.69
CA ASP A 167 8.42 6.77 12.34
C ASP A 167 9.01 5.75 11.35
N LEU A 168 8.16 5.27 10.45
CA LEU A 168 8.59 4.56 9.24
C LEU A 168 9.27 5.54 8.28
N VAL A 169 10.54 5.29 7.96
CA VAL A 169 11.31 6.11 7.01
C VAL A 169 11.09 5.61 5.59
N MET A 170 11.27 4.31 5.36
CA MET A 170 11.05 3.70 4.05
C MET A 170 10.94 2.18 4.11
N LEU A 171 10.36 1.62 3.05
CA LEU A 171 10.37 0.19 2.74
C LEU A 171 11.19 -0.04 1.46
N ASN A 172 12.07 -1.04 1.50
CA ASN A 172 12.88 -1.41 0.35
C ASN A 172 12.73 -2.90 0.02
N PHE A 173 12.39 -3.19 -1.23
CA PHE A 173 12.34 -4.57 -1.73
C PHE A 173 13.64 -4.89 -2.44
N ALA A 174 14.41 -5.83 -1.89
CA ALA A 174 15.64 -6.29 -2.52
C ALA A 174 15.33 -7.09 -3.80
N ALA A 175 15.22 -6.42 -4.94
CA ALA A 175 15.27 -7.09 -6.24
C ALA A 175 16.74 -7.33 -6.60
N ARG A 176 17.27 -8.52 -6.30
CA ARG A 176 18.52 -8.94 -6.95
C ARG A 176 18.20 -9.18 -8.42
N ASP A 177 18.84 -8.40 -9.30
CA ASP A 177 18.93 -8.76 -10.70
C ASP A 177 19.54 -10.17 -10.76
N SER A 178 18.95 -11.07 -11.54
CA SER A 178 19.44 -12.44 -11.72
C SER A 178 20.70 -12.46 -12.59
N GLY A 179 21.72 -11.70 -12.19
CA GLY A 179 23.05 -11.70 -12.77
C GLY A 179 23.81 -12.94 -12.35
N ARG A 180 23.93 -13.89 -13.29
CA ARG A 180 24.80 -15.09 -13.28
C ARG A 180 24.64 -16.02 -12.07
N VAL A 181 23.94 -17.13 -12.32
CA VAL A 181 24.17 -18.40 -11.64
C VAL A 181 25.66 -18.75 -11.76
N PRO A 182 26.39 -19.02 -10.66
CA PRO A 182 27.72 -19.59 -10.75
C PRO A 182 27.57 -21.00 -11.34
N ARG A 183 28.10 -21.20 -12.55
CA ARG A 183 28.28 -22.55 -13.09
C ARG A 183 29.26 -23.28 -12.16
N ARG A 184 28.81 -24.38 -11.55
CA ARG A 184 29.71 -25.41 -11.04
C ARG A 184 30.30 -26.19 -12.22
#